data_AF-A0A6A3HC01-F1
#
_entry.id   AF-A0A6A3HC01-F1
#
_cell.length_a   1.000
_cell.length_b   1.000
_cell.length_c   1.000
_cell.angle_alpha   90.00
_cell.angle_beta   90.00
_cell.angle_gamma   90.00
#
_symmetry.space_group_name_H-M   'P 1'
#
loop_
_entity.id
_entity.type
_entity.pdbx_description
1 polymer ?
#
loop_
_entity_poly.entity_id
_entity_poly.type
_entity_poly.pdbx_seq_one_letter_code
_entity_poly.pdbx_strand_id
1 'polypeptide(L)'
;MKLENPPTLASELTSLPVTSWRRFARDLHDGRIEQICILSDVERLKCEAEELKQLVAEGVDALSAKSKKERFDEQSWDSLKSSPFYEVLREYRDVLPDDIPAELPQDKGVQHEIDLVPGTKYCVTRQWPLPREQVKAIDDFFESRRKAGQVRESKSPHSAPTFCVKKAQGGWRIVHAYNKLNDATVPAQTPIPRKDVIIDSMALSTIFSALNLRDGFYQILMRESDIPLTAVSTPSGMLSERLVMPQGLKNAPATFNRCVTHLLRSVRDFAPSYFDDVFIHSRAVDGKSEVEMHKEHLRKLFALMRKHKLYAKLKKCIFGASEIPVLGCLVGKNGVRPDPGKVRVINEWPTPSNVKELRQFLGLATYLCKYVSNYAGKIRPLSQLLKKAAAWVWTADCQQAFDAVKQGLTEAPILAVADQDRPFLVDVIAWSIISRVS
;
A
#
# COMPACT_ATOMS: atom_id res chain seq x y z
N MET A 1 5.25 21.33 -33.91
CA MET A 1 3.89 21.69 -34.40
C MET A 1 3.08 22.02 -33.18
N LYS A 2 2.76 23.29 -32.92
CA LYS A 2 1.83 23.63 -31.83
C LYS A 2 0.45 23.11 -32.25
N LEU A 3 -0.03 22.07 -31.59
CA LEU A 3 -1.41 21.62 -31.73
C LEU A 3 -2.26 22.51 -30.82
N GLU A 4 -2.97 23.46 -31.43
CA GLU A 4 -3.85 24.39 -30.70
C GLU A 4 -5.02 23.67 -30.01
N ASN A 5 -5.29 22.41 -30.37
CA ASN A 5 -6.23 21.51 -29.67
C ASN A 5 -5.69 20.06 -29.66
N PRO A 6 -5.18 19.54 -28.53
CA PRO A 6 -4.75 18.15 -28.45
C PRO A 6 -5.97 17.20 -28.52
N PRO A 7 -5.90 16.08 -29.26
CA PRO A 7 -7.00 15.14 -29.40
C PRO A 7 -7.39 14.53 -28.05
N THR A 8 -8.67 14.61 -27.71
CA THR A 8 -9.24 14.15 -26.42
C THR A 8 -9.94 12.81 -26.53
N LEU A 9 -10.15 12.30 -27.75
CA LEU A 9 -10.80 11.02 -28.03
C LEU A 9 -9.80 9.96 -28.49
N ALA A 10 -9.96 8.74 -27.97
CA ALA A 10 -9.08 7.61 -28.27
C ALA A 10 -9.02 7.25 -29.77
N SER A 11 -10.09 7.54 -30.53
CA SER A 11 -10.15 7.33 -31.98
C SER A 11 -9.26 8.27 -32.78
N GLU A 12 -9.10 9.52 -32.32
CA GLU A 12 -8.25 10.54 -32.94
C GLU A 12 -6.77 10.30 -32.62
N LEU A 13 -6.46 9.73 -31.45
CA LEU A 13 -5.11 9.33 -31.08
C LEU A 13 -4.61 8.15 -31.92
N THR A 14 -5.49 7.24 -32.32
CA THR A 14 -5.13 6.06 -33.13
C THR A 14 -4.96 6.34 -34.63
N SER A 15 -5.42 7.50 -35.12
CA SER A 15 -5.22 7.93 -36.51
C SER A 15 -3.93 8.75 -36.70
N LEU A 16 -3.19 9.03 -35.63
CA LEU A 16 -1.92 9.73 -35.71
C LEU A 16 -0.84 8.86 -36.39
N PRO A 17 0.00 9.45 -37.25
CA PRO A 17 1.04 8.72 -37.95
C PRO A 17 2.03 8.09 -36.96
N VAL A 18 2.19 6.77 -37.06
CA VAL A 18 3.10 5.99 -36.21
C VAL A 18 4.54 6.41 -36.50
N THR A 19 5.22 6.95 -35.49
CA THR A 19 6.63 7.34 -35.60
C THR A 19 7.52 6.19 -35.16
N SER A 20 8.55 5.88 -35.94
CA SER A 20 9.51 4.83 -35.57
C SER A 20 10.36 5.25 -34.37
N TRP A 21 10.74 4.30 -33.51
CA TRP A 21 11.52 4.56 -32.29
C TRP A 21 12.81 5.34 -32.56
N ARG A 22 13.52 5.04 -33.66
CA ARG A 22 14.75 5.76 -34.03
C ARG A 22 14.50 7.22 -34.40
N ARG A 23 13.35 7.52 -34.99
CA ARG A 23 12.95 8.89 -35.33
C ARG A 23 12.50 9.65 -34.08
N PHE A 24 11.70 9.00 -33.23
CA PHE A 24 11.30 9.55 -31.93
C PHE A 24 12.50 9.91 -31.04
N ALA A 25 13.49 9.02 -30.91
CA ALA A 25 14.67 9.26 -30.09
C ALA A 25 15.53 10.42 -30.64
N ARG A 26 15.64 10.55 -31.97
CA ARG A 26 16.36 11.64 -32.64
C ARG A 26 15.64 12.98 -32.45
N ASP A 27 14.33 13.01 -32.67
CA ASP A 27 13.53 14.23 -32.56
C ASP A 27 13.41 14.71 -31.10
N LEU A 28 13.48 13.78 -30.13
CA LEU A 28 13.60 14.10 -28.69
C LEU A 28 14.97 14.69 -28.34
N HIS A 29 16.05 14.08 -28.85
CA HIS A 29 17.42 14.55 -28.63
C HIS A 29 17.66 15.94 -29.25
N ASP A 30 17.08 16.20 -30.41
CA ASP A 30 17.21 17.47 -31.12
C ASP A 30 16.25 18.57 -30.60
N GLY A 31 15.55 18.32 -29.48
CA GLY A 31 14.66 19.30 -28.84
C GLY A 31 13.40 19.65 -29.65
N ARG A 32 13.04 18.84 -30.65
CA ARG A 32 11.88 19.07 -31.54
C ARG A 32 10.56 18.54 -30.97
N ILE A 33 10.62 17.78 -29.88
CA ILE A 33 9.47 17.30 -29.11
C ILE A 33 9.39 18.10 -27.82
N GLU A 34 8.46 19.06 -27.76
CA GLU A 34 8.32 19.99 -26.62
C GLU A 34 7.67 19.33 -25.38
N GLN A 35 6.82 18.31 -25.56
CA GLN A 35 6.14 17.59 -24.47
C GLN A 35 5.89 16.11 -24.80
N ILE A 36 5.99 15.26 -23.78
CA ILE A 36 5.62 13.83 -23.83
C ILE A 36 4.48 13.61 -22.83
N CYS A 37 3.36 13.08 -23.31
CA CYS A 37 2.23 12.69 -22.46
C CYS A 37 2.17 11.15 -22.38
N ILE A 38 2.25 10.60 -21.17
CA ILE A 38 2.13 9.16 -20.91
C ILE A 38 0.72 8.90 -20.37
N LEU A 39 -0.13 8.31 -21.21
CA LEU A 39 -1.47 7.88 -20.78
C LEU A 39 -1.34 6.61 -19.95
N SER A 40 -1.48 6.74 -18.63
CA SER A 40 -1.57 5.62 -17.71
C SER A 40 -3.01 5.49 -17.22
N ASP A 41 -3.61 4.32 -17.44
CA ASP A 41 -4.99 4.00 -17.06
C ASP A 41 -5.04 3.66 -15.55
N VAL A 42 -4.71 4.65 -14.71
CA VAL A 42 -4.42 4.52 -13.27
C VAL A 42 -5.65 4.16 -12.42
N GLU A 43 -6.85 4.49 -12.89
CA GLU A 43 -8.08 4.24 -12.13
C GLU A 43 -8.55 2.77 -12.20
N ARG A 44 -8.24 2.07 -13.31
CA ARG A 44 -8.66 0.67 -13.49
C ARG A 44 -7.78 -0.32 -12.70
N LEU A 45 -6.49 -0.02 -12.57
CA LEU A 45 -5.53 -0.81 -11.78
C LEU A 45 -5.80 -0.75 -10.26
N LYS A 46 -6.45 0.32 -9.78
CA LYS A 46 -6.78 0.48 -8.35
C LYS A 46 -7.92 -0.44 -7.89
N CYS A 47 -8.93 -0.68 -8.73
CA CYS A 47 -10.03 -1.59 -8.41
C CYS A 47 -9.56 -3.06 -8.36
N GLU A 48 -8.74 -3.47 -9.32
CA GLU A 48 -8.21 -4.84 -9.40
C GLU A 48 -7.20 -5.13 -8.27
N ALA A 49 -6.41 -4.13 -7.82
CA ALA A 49 -5.49 -4.26 -6.68
C ALA A 49 -6.21 -4.47 -5.34
N GLU A 50 -7.42 -3.94 -5.18
CA GLU A 50 -8.19 -4.02 -3.93
C GLU A 50 -8.97 -5.33 -3.81
N GLU A 51 -9.48 -5.89 -4.92
CA GLU A 51 -9.93 -7.28 -4.99
C GLU A 51 -8.77 -8.27 -4.70
N LEU A 52 -7.55 -7.95 -5.16
CA LEU A 52 -6.33 -8.72 -4.88
C LEU A 52 -5.93 -8.71 -3.41
N LYS A 53 -6.03 -7.55 -2.72
CA LYS A 53 -5.74 -7.46 -1.29
C LYS A 53 -6.68 -8.33 -0.46
N GLN A 54 -7.92 -8.48 -0.90
CA GLN A 54 -8.91 -9.32 -0.23
C GLN A 54 -8.58 -10.81 -0.37
N LEU A 55 -8.16 -11.26 -1.57
CA LEU A 55 -7.70 -12.64 -1.81
C LEU A 55 -6.38 -12.98 -1.08
N VAL A 56 -5.46 -12.01 -0.94
CA VAL A 56 -4.17 -12.20 -0.23
C VAL A 56 -4.32 -12.13 1.30
N ALA A 57 -5.36 -11.48 1.81
CA ALA A 57 -5.65 -11.40 3.25
C ALA A 57 -6.11 -12.74 3.85
N GLU A 58 -6.65 -13.64 3.03
CA GLU A 58 -7.16 -14.97 3.44
C GLU A 58 -6.10 -16.08 3.31
N GLY A 59 -4.86 -15.75 2.92
CA GLY A 59 -3.77 -16.72 2.75
C GLY A 59 -2.95 -17.05 4.02
N VAL A 60 -2.33 -18.24 4.00
CA VAL A 60 -1.26 -18.72 4.92
C VAL A 60 -0.19 -17.65 5.15
N ASP A 61 0.33 -17.54 6.38
CA ASP A 61 1.40 -16.61 6.74
C ASP A 61 2.68 -16.92 5.97
N ALA A 62 3.35 -15.88 5.50
CA ALA A 62 4.57 -16.03 4.70
C ALA A 62 5.77 -16.51 5.55
N LEU A 63 5.65 -16.40 6.89
CA LEU A 63 6.69 -16.74 7.87
C LEU A 63 6.43 -18.04 8.64
N SER A 64 5.28 -18.68 8.49
CA SER A 64 4.97 -19.93 9.20
C SER A 64 3.97 -20.80 8.44
N ALA A 65 3.86 -22.08 8.80
CA ALA A 65 2.81 -22.96 8.28
C ALA A 65 1.38 -22.54 8.72
N LYS A 66 1.27 -21.56 9.64
CA LYS A 66 0.01 -21.05 10.19
C LYS A 66 -0.52 -19.92 9.32
N SER A 67 -1.81 -19.61 9.43
CA SER A 67 -2.40 -18.40 8.85
C SER A 67 -1.90 -17.13 9.55
N LYS A 68 -1.94 -15.98 8.85
CA LYS A 68 -1.62 -14.67 9.47
C LYS A 68 -2.48 -14.41 10.71
N LYS A 69 -3.73 -14.90 10.70
CA LYS A 69 -4.68 -14.76 11.80
C LYS A 69 -4.22 -15.52 13.04
N GLU A 70 -3.83 -16.79 12.89
CA GLU A 70 -3.34 -17.61 14.01
C GLU A 70 -2.09 -17.00 14.65
N ARG A 71 -1.13 -16.53 13.83
CA ARG A 71 0.05 -15.84 14.37
C ARG A 71 -0.34 -14.60 15.19
N PHE A 72 -1.28 -13.80 14.69
CA PHE A 72 -1.74 -12.61 15.39
C PHE A 72 -2.44 -12.93 16.72
N ASP A 73 -3.15 -14.05 16.78
CA ASP A 73 -3.89 -14.46 17.97
C ASP A 73 -2.96 -15.05 19.06
N GLU A 74 -1.87 -15.73 18.67
CA GLU A 74 -0.86 -16.29 19.58
C GLU A 74 0.12 -15.24 20.15
N GLN A 75 0.26 -14.10 19.48
CA GLN A 75 1.20 -13.07 19.91
C GLN A 75 0.68 -12.31 21.13
N SER A 76 1.43 -12.41 22.24
CA SER A 76 1.12 -11.81 23.53
C SER A 76 2.41 -11.39 24.23
N TRP A 77 2.28 -10.66 25.33
CA TRP A 77 3.43 -10.35 26.18
C TRP A 77 4.10 -11.60 26.75
N ASP A 78 3.34 -12.67 26.98
CA ASP A 78 3.88 -13.92 27.50
C ASP A 78 4.67 -14.69 26.44
N SER A 79 4.18 -14.73 25.19
CA SER A 79 4.93 -15.39 24.10
C SER A 79 6.21 -14.64 23.72
N LEU A 80 6.33 -13.36 24.08
CA LEU A 80 7.54 -12.57 23.86
C LEU A 80 8.60 -12.74 24.96
N LYS A 81 8.32 -13.40 26.10
CA LYS A 81 9.28 -13.54 27.22
C LYS A 81 10.59 -14.21 26.83
N SER A 82 10.55 -15.15 25.89
CA SER A 82 11.74 -15.84 25.37
C SER A 82 12.52 -15.02 24.33
N SER A 83 11.96 -13.91 23.85
CA SER A 83 12.60 -13.07 22.86
C SER A 83 13.78 -12.33 23.48
N PRO A 84 14.95 -12.27 22.80
CA PRO A 84 16.07 -11.45 23.27
C PRO A 84 15.73 -9.96 23.31
N PHE A 85 14.62 -9.52 22.70
CA PHE A 85 14.14 -8.14 22.66
C PHE A 85 13.13 -7.81 23.76
N TYR A 86 12.69 -8.78 24.57
CA TYR A 86 11.61 -8.62 25.54
C TYR A 86 11.80 -7.43 26.49
N GLU A 87 13.00 -7.25 27.05
CA GLU A 87 13.29 -6.14 27.97
C GLU A 87 13.07 -4.77 27.32
N VAL A 88 13.53 -4.59 26.08
CA VAL A 88 13.32 -3.34 25.33
C VAL A 88 11.84 -3.17 25.01
N LEU A 89 11.15 -4.24 24.63
CA LEU A 89 9.71 -4.17 24.35
C LEU A 89 8.91 -3.79 25.60
N ARG A 90 9.30 -4.30 26.78
CA ARG A 90 8.68 -3.97 28.07
C ARG A 90 8.97 -2.55 28.51
N GLU A 91 10.19 -2.07 28.32
CA GLU A 91 10.59 -0.67 28.55
C GLU A 91 9.69 0.30 27.78
N TYR A 92 9.22 -0.12 26.60
CA TYR A 92 8.38 0.66 25.68
C TYR A 92 6.95 0.09 25.54
N ARG A 93 6.40 -0.49 26.62
CA ARG A 93 5.03 -1.04 26.61
C ARG A 93 3.95 -0.01 26.24
N ASP A 94 4.17 1.26 26.56
CA ASP A 94 3.28 2.39 26.28
C ASP A 94 3.12 2.70 24.77
N VAL A 95 4.10 2.37 23.93
CA VAL A 95 3.98 2.51 22.46
C VAL A 95 3.37 1.27 21.78
N LEU A 96 3.16 0.21 22.57
CA LEU A 96 2.52 -1.05 22.15
C LEU A 96 1.23 -1.31 22.97
N PRO A 97 0.29 -0.35 23.09
CA PRO A 97 -0.84 -0.49 23.98
C PRO A 97 -1.93 -1.42 23.41
N ASP A 98 -2.67 -2.04 24.32
CA ASP A 98 -3.86 -2.84 23.96
C ASP A 98 -4.99 -1.95 23.41
N ASP A 99 -5.07 -0.69 23.87
CA ASP A 99 -5.98 0.35 23.35
C ASP A 99 -5.29 1.71 23.33
N ILE A 100 -5.61 2.52 22.31
CA ILE A 100 -5.05 3.88 22.19
C ILE A 100 -5.78 4.78 23.20
N PRO A 101 -5.06 5.69 23.89
CA PRO A 101 -5.68 6.68 24.76
C PRO A 101 -6.85 7.40 24.09
N ALA A 102 -7.99 7.44 24.78
CA ALA A 102 -9.21 8.07 24.32
C ALA A 102 -9.15 9.60 24.52
N GLU A 103 -8.22 10.25 23.82
CA GLU A 103 -7.97 11.68 23.90
C GLU A 103 -7.80 12.30 22.50
N LEU A 104 -7.86 13.63 22.44
CA LEU A 104 -7.48 14.37 21.24
C LEU A 104 -5.96 14.26 21.06
N PRO A 105 -5.46 13.87 19.88
CA PRO A 105 -4.03 13.71 19.66
C PRO A 105 -3.31 15.06 19.76
N GLN A 106 -2.07 15.02 20.23
CA GLN A 106 -1.19 16.18 20.17
C GLN A 106 -0.92 16.60 18.72
N ASP A 107 -0.67 17.89 18.50
CA ASP A 107 -0.17 18.38 17.24
C ASP A 107 1.26 17.85 17.00
N LYS A 108 1.47 17.31 15.80
CA LYS A 108 2.71 16.68 15.35
C LYS A 108 3.43 17.53 14.29
N GLY A 109 2.95 18.74 14.02
CA GLY A 109 3.41 19.61 12.93
C GLY A 109 2.84 19.22 11.56
N VAL A 110 2.02 18.17 11.49
CA VAL A 110 1.32 17.74 10.27
C VAL A 110 -0.15 17.56 10.60
N GLN A 111 -0.99 18.39 9.97
CA GLN A 111 -2.44 18.30 10.04
C GLN A 111 -2.99 17.76 8.70
N HIS A 112 -4.22 17.27 8.72
CA HIS A 112 -4.95 16.92 7.51
C HIS A 112 -5.68 18.12 6.93
N GLU A 113 -5.52 18.28 5.63
CA GLU A 113 -5.96 19.44 4.88
C GLU A 113 -6.84 18.96 3.73
N ILE A 114 -7.94 19.68 3.50
CA ILE A 114 -8.91 19.42 2.44
C ILE A 114 -8.98 20.68 1.58
N ASP A 115 -8.19 20.69 0.53
CA ASP A 115 -8.24 21.76 -0.46
C ASP A 115 -9.33 21.42 -1.50
N LEU A 116 -10.35 22.27 -1.59
CA LEU A 116 -11.45 22.09 -2.53
C LEU A 116 -11.14 22.73 -3.88
N VAL A 117 -11.70 22.15 -4.95
CA VAL A 117 -11.63 22.76 -6.29
C VAL A 117 -12.30 24.14 -6.25
N PRO A 118 -11.68 25.21 -6.80
CA PRO A 118 -12.26 26.55 -6.79
C PRO A 118 -13.71 26.56 -7.31
N GLY A 119 -14.60 27.25 -6.59
CA GLY A 119 -16.03 27.33 -6.92
C GLY A 119 -16.88 26.16 -6.42
N THR A 120 -16.29 25.22 -5.66
CA THR A 120 -17.03 24.15 -5.00
C THR A 120 -18.05 24.71 -3.99
N LYS A 121 -19.30 24.27 -4.13
CA LYS A 121 -20.38 24.53 -3.17
C LYS A 121 -20.33 23.53 -2.01
N TYR A 122 -21.35 23.53 -1.16
CA TYR A 122 -21.49 22.54 -0.10
C TYR A 122 -21.62 21.09 -0.65
N CYS A 123 -20.94 20.15 -0.01
CA CYS A 123 -21.00 18.72 -0.33
C CYS A 123 -21.99 18.04 0.61
N VAL A 124 -23.18 17.70 0.09
CA VAL A 124 -24.26 17.09 0.90
C VAL A 124 -24.76 15.80 0.26
N THR A 125 -24.76 14.74 1.05
CA THR A 125 -25.45 13.47 0.77
C THR A 125 -26.34 13.14 1.96
N ARG A 126 -27.61 12.82 1.72
CA ARG A 126 -28.58 12.54 2.78
C ARG A 126 -28.28 11.20 3.46
N GLN A 127 -28.47 11.15 4.78
CA GLN A 127 -28.49 9.90 5.53
C GLN A 127 -29.65 9.02 5.09
N TRP A 128 -29.33 7.77 4.73
CA TRP A 128 -30.32 6.74 4.50
C TRP A 128 -30.66 6.00 5.80
N PRO A 129 -31.87 5.44 5.90
CA PRO A 129 -32.26 4.58 7.02
C PRO A 129 -31.33 3.37 7.15
N LEU A 130 -31.05 2.96 8.38
CA LEU A 130 -30.27 1.76 8.69
C LEU A 130 -30.99 0.88 9.72
N PRO A 131 -30.70 -0.44 9.76
CA PRO A 131 -31.23 -1.34 10.79
C PRO A 131 -30.87 -0.88 12.21
N ARG A 132 -31.75 -1.12 13.19
CA ARG A 132 -31.59 -0.68 14.58
C ARG A 132 -30.23 -1.04 15.20
N GLU A 133 -29.72 -2.23 14.91
CA GLU A 133 -28.41 -2.68 15.40
C GLU A 133 -27.25 -1.80 14.87
N GLN A 134 -27.32 -1.40 13.60
CA GLN A 134 -26.34 -0.50 12.99
C GLN A 134 -26.44 0.91 13.55
N VAL A 135 -27.67 1.41 13.75
CA VAL A 135 -27.91 2.72 14.36
C VAL A 135 -27.27 2.77 15.75
N LYS A 136 -27.54 1.77 16.60
CA LYS A 136 -26.95 1.68 17.94
C LYS A 136 -25.41 1.67 17.88
N ALA A 137 -24.83 0.89 16.97
CA ALA A 137 -23.37 0.82 16.84
C ALA A 137 -22.74 2.15 16.40
N ILE A 138 -23.44 2.92 15.56
CA ILE A 138 -23.01 4.25 15.12
C ILE A 138 -23.12 5.24 16.28
N ASP A 139 -24.23 5.24 17.01
CA ASP A 139 -24.45 6.13 18.15
C ASP A 139 -23.41 5.88 19.27
N ASP A 140 -23.18 4.60 19.62
CA ASP A 140 -22.15 4.20 20.59
C ASP A 140 -20.75 4.68 20.16
N PHE A 141 -20.45 4.61 18.86
CA PHE A 141 -19.18 5.10 18.31
C PHE A 141 -19.05 6.62 18.45
N PHE A 142 -20.07 7.38 18.06
CA PHE A 142 -20.02 8.85 18.14
C PHE A 142 -19.95 9.34 19.59
N GLU A 143 -20.68 8.70 20.51
CA GLU A 143 -20.61 9.04 21.93
C GLU A 143 -19.23 8.78 22.52
N SER A 144 -18.60 7.66 22.17
CA SER A 144 -17.21 7.37 22.56
C SER A 144 -16.24 8.43 22.02
N ARG A 145 -16.38 8.84 20.76
CA ARG A 145 -15.51 9.85 20.13
C ARG A 145 -15.74 11.25 20.68
N ARG A 146 -16.98 11.58 21.05
CA ARG A 146 -17.34 12.83 21.73
C ARG A 146 -16.69 12.91 23.10
N LYS A 147 -16.77 11.84 23.91
CA LYS A 147 -16.08 11.74 25.21
C LYS A 147 -14.56 11.88 25.09
N ALA A 148 -13.98 11.38 24.00
CA ALA A 148 -12.56 11.52 23.69
C ALA A 148 -12.17 12.91 23.14
N GLY A 149 -13.12 13.84 22.95
CA GLY A 149 -12.87 15.16 22.37
C GLY A 149 -12.55 15.14 20.87
N GLN A 150 -12.77 14.02 20.17
CA GLN A 150 -12.41 13.84 18.75
C GLN A 150 -13.53 14.25 17.79
N VAL A 151 -14.73 14.48 18.31
CA VAL A 151 -15.93 14.86 17.57
C VAL A 151 -16.74 15.87 18.38
N ARG A 152 -17.36 16.83 17.69
CA ARG A 152 -18.35 17.76 18.26
C ARG A 152 -19.55 17.93 17.34
N GLU A 153 -20.64 18.47 17.87
CA GLU A 153 -21.82 18.83 17.09
C GLU A 153 -21.45 19.89 16.04
N SER A 154 -22.00 19.77 14.84
CA SER A 154 -21.69 20.66 13.72
C SER A 154 -22.91 21.46 13.28
N LYS A 155 -22.64 22.68 12.80
CA LYS A 155 -23.59 23.53 12.06
C LYS A 155 -23.18 23.68 10.60
N SER A 156 -22.29 22.80 10.13
CA SER A 156 -21.73 22.87 8.79
C SER A 156 -22.81 22.72 7.71
N PRO A 157 -22.69 23.43 6.58
CA PRO A 157 -23.55 23.18 5.43
C PRO A 157 -23.18 21.87 4.70
N HIS A 158 -22.08 21.22 5.05
CA HIS A 158 -21.66 19.91 4.50
C HIS A 158 -22.28 18.76 5.28
N SER A 159 -22.49 17.63 4.62
CA SER A 159 -22.95 16.41 5.29
C SER A 159 -22.62 15.18 4.48
N ALA A 160 -21.91 14.24 5.12
CA ALA A 160 -21.69 12.90 4.62
C ALA A 160 -22.39 11.86 5.51
N PRO A 161 -23.13 10.90 4.93
CA PRO A 161 -23.83 9.91 5.72
C PRO A 161 -22.89 8.85 6.28
N THR A 162 -23.23 8.36 7.46
CA THR A 162 -22.49 7.31 8.16
C THR A 162 -23.24 5.98 8.07
N PHE A 163 -22.49 4.91 7.83
CA PHE A 163 -22.98 3.54 7.88
C PHE A 163 -21.93 2.63 8.51
N CYS A 164 -22.25 1.36 8.69
CA CYS A 164 -21.29 0.40 9.20
C CYS A 164 -21.35 -0.95 8.51
N VAL A 165 -20.21 -1.64 8.47
CA VAL A 165 -20.05 -2.98 7.89
C VAL A 165 -19.51 -3.93 8.95
N LYS A 166 -19.92 -5.21 8.90
CA LYS A 166 -19.41 -6.23 9.82
C LYS A 166 -17.93 -6.49 9.53
N LYS A 167 -17.11 -6.54 10.58
CA LYS A 167 -15.73 -7.03 10.48
C LYS A 167 -15.73 -8.56 10.47
N ALA A 168 -14.76 -9.17 9.78
CA ALA A 168 -14.58 -10.62 9.76
C ALA A 168 -14.33 -11.22 11.17
N GLN A 169 -13.75 -10.45 12.08
CA GLN A 169 -13.49 -10.85 13.48
C GLN A 169 -14.62 -10.46 14.44
N GLY A 170 -15.79 -10.06 13.93
CA GLY A 170 -16.89 -9.53 14.73
C GLY A 170 -16.81 -8.03 15.01
N GLY A 171 -17.96 -7.46 15.38
CA GLY A 171 -18.13 -6.02 15.59
C GLY A 171 -18.29 -5.21 14.30
N TRP A 172 -18.45 -3.90 14.46
CA TRP A 172 -18.77 -2.96 13.39
C TRP A 172 -17.55 -2.14 12.97
N ARG A 173 -17.42 -1.87 11.67
CA ARG A 173 -16.54 -0.86 11.10
C ARG A 173 -17.40 0.31 10.66
N ILE A 174 -17.25 1.45 11.31
CA ILE A 174 -17.94 2.69 10.95
C ILE A 174 -17.29 3.29 9.71
N VAL A 175 -18.10 3.71 8.75
CA VAL A 175 -17.69 4.24 7.46
C VAL A 175 -18.47 5.52 7.17
N HIS A 176 -17.77 6.54 6.70
CA HIS A 176 -18.34 7.82 6.29
C HIS A 176 -18.28 7.92 4.77
N ALA A 177 -19.42 8.16 4.11
CA ALA A 177 -19.50 8.21 2.66
C ALA A 177 -19.09 9.61 2.13
N TYR A 178 -17.81 9.93 2.20
CA TYR A 178 -17.24 11.20 1.73
C TYR A 178 -17.13 11.32 0.20
N ASN A 179 -17.84 10.51 -0.59
CA ASN A 179 -17.70 10.47 -2.06
C ASN A 179 -17.76 11.88 -2.70
N LYS A 180 -18.82 12.65 -2.43
CA LYS A 180 -18.96 14.02 -2.98
C LYS A 180 -17.86 14.97 -2.52
N LEU A 181 -17.41 14.84 -1.27
CA LEU A 181 -16.31 15.66 -0.74
C LEU A 181 -14.99 15.28 -1.43
N ASN A 182 -14.73 13.98 -1.59
CA ASN A 182 -13.55 13.46 -2.26
C ASN A 182 -13.50 13.86 -3.73
N ASP A 183 -14.63 13.84 -4.43
CA ASP A 183 -14.72 14.28 -5.83
C ASP A 183 -14.36 15.76 -5.96
N ALA A 184 -14.78 16.57 -4.99
CA ALA A 184 -14.47 18.00 -4.94
C ALA A 184 -13.10 18.35 -4.34
N THR A 185 -12.39 17.38 -3.75
CA THR A 185 -11.08 17.59 -3.12
C THR A 185 -9.95 17.48 -4.16
N VAL A 186 -9.07 18.47 -4.19
CA VAL A 186 -7.86 18.47 -5.01
C VAL A 186 -6.96 17.30 -4.59
N PRO A 187 -6.53 16.41 -5.51
CA PRO A 187 -5.65 15.30 -5.16
C PRO A 187 -4.30 15.78 -4.62
N ALA A 188 -3.90 15.31 -3.45
CA ALA A 188 -2.57 15.57 -2.92
C ALA A 188 -1.52 14.78 -3.72
N GLN A 189 -0.43 15.45 -4.08
CA GLN A 189 0.76 14.79 -4.62
C GLN A 189 1.73 14.52 -3.47
N THR A 190 1.90 13.25 -3.11
CA THR A 190 2.92 12.82 -2.15
C THR A 190 3.89 11.87 -2.86
N PRO A 191 5.21 12.14 -2.84
CA PRO A 191 6.18 11.21 -3.37
C PRO A 191 6.17 9.94 -2.52
N ILE A 192 5.66 8.84 -3.07
CA ILE A 192 5.69 7.53 -2.44
C ILE A 192 6.95 6.81 -2.94
N PRO A 193 7.87 6.39 -2.04
CA PRO A 193 9.05 5.67 -2.46
C PRO A 193 8.67 4.36 -3.15
N ARG A 194 9.40 4.01 -4.21
CA ARG A 194 9.21 2.70 -4.85
C ARG A 194 9.58 1.61 -3.86
N LYS A 195 8.87 0.48 -3.92
CA LYS A 195 9.13 -0.68 -3.04
C LYS A 195 10.60 -1.10 -3.03
N ASP A 196 11.26 -1.06 -4.20
CA ASP A 196 12.63 -1.52 -4.33
C ASP A 196 13.60 -0.59 -3.57
N VAL A 197 13.32 0.71 -3.46
CA VAL A 197 14.15 1.64 -2.65
C VAL A 197 14.13 1.27 -1.16
N ILE A 198 12.98 0.85 -0.64
CA ILE A 198 12.86 0.40 0.77
C ILE A 198 13.57 -0.93 0.97
N ILE A 199 13.46 -1.83 -0.01
CA ILE A 199 14.10 -3.14 0.08
C ILE A 199 15.62 -3.00 -0.04
N ASP A 200 16.11 -2.14 -0.94
CA ASP A 200 17.53 -1.90 -1.18
C ASP A 200 18.20 -1.25 0.04
N SER A 201 17.49 -0.43 0.83
CA SER A 201 18.04 0.12 2.08
C SER A 201 18.30 -0.97 3.13
N MET A 202 17.68 -2.14 3.00
CA MET A 202 17.87 -3.28 3.91
C MET A 202 19.07 -4.16 3.54
N ALA A 203 19.88 -3.76 2.55
CA ALA A 203 21.05 -4.50 2.12
C ALA A 203 21.95 -4.87 3.32
N LEU A 204 22.50 -6.10 3.27
CA LEU A 204 23.46 -6.63 4.26
C LEU A 204 22.90 -6.73 5.70
N SER A 205 21.61 -6.47 5.91
CA SER A 205 20.96 -6.64 7.21
C SER A 205 20.70 -8.12 7.48
N THR A 206 20.84 -8.52 8.74
CA THR A 206 20.77 -9.93 9.16
C THR A 206 19.60 -10.21 10.09
N ILE A 207 19.08 -9.16 10.76
CA ILE A 207 17.95 -9.24 11.68
C ILE A 207 16.94 -8.12 11.41
N PHE A 208 15.66 -8.46 11.51
CA PHE A 208 14.57 -7.63 11.05
C PHE A 208 13.40 -7.59 12.04
N SER A 209 12.72 -6.46 12.11
CA SER A 209 11.42 -6.30 12.76
C SER A 209 10.47 -5.56 11.84
N ALA A 210 9.17 -5.83 11.95
CA ALA A 210 8.13 -5.14 11.21
C ALA A 210 7.06 -4.67 12.19
N LEU A 211 6.79 -3.37 12.22
CA LEU A 211 5.72 -2.79 13.03
C LEU A 211 4.54 -2.42 12.14
N ASN A 212 3.34 -2.57 12.68
CA ASN A 212 2.12 -2.07 12.06
C ASN A 212 1.52 -1.01 12.98
N LEU A 213 1.52 0.25 12.54
CA LEU A 213 0.94 1.38 13.25
C LEU A 213 -0.58 1.20 13.39
N ARG A 214 -1.10 1.59 14.55
CA ARG A 214 -2.50 1.35 14.93
C ARG A 214 -3.33 2.59 14.71
N ASP A 215 -4.46 2.46 14.02
CA ASP A 215 -5.48 3.50 13.87
C ASP A 215 -4.89 4.88 13.52
N GLY A 216 -3.85 4.89 12.68
CA GLY A 216 -2.99 6.05 12.47
C GLY A 216 -3.73 7.31 12.01
N PHE A 217 -4.83 7.13 11.28
CA PHE A 217 -5.66 8.24 10.82
C PHE A 217 -6.20 9.10 11.97
N TYR A 218 -6.75 8.48 13.02
CA TYR A 218 -7.35 9.22 14.14
C TYR A 218 -6.30 9.88 15.06
N GLN A 219 -5.01 9.66 14.81
CA GLN A 219 -3.92 10.30 15.54
C GLN A 219 -3.46 11.61 14.91
N ILE A 220 -4.05 12.03 13.78
CA ILE A 220 -3.69 13.27 13.09
C ILE A 220 -4.84 14.26 13.22
N LEU A 221 -4.52 15.50 13.58
CA LEU A 221 -5.50 16.58 13.68
C LEU A 221 -5.98 17.04 12.30
N MET A 222 -7.22 17.48 12.22
CA MET A 222 -7.71 18.26 11.08
C MET A 222 -7.15 19.68 11.15
N ARG A 223 -6.92 20.31 9.99
CA ARG A 223 -6.76 21.77 9.89
C ARG A 223 -8.04 22.44 10.37
N GLU A 224 -7.94 23.39 11.30
CA GLU A 224 -9.12 23.96 11.99
C GLU A 224 -10.18 24.51 11.01
N SER A 225 -9.74 25.17 9.91
CA SER A 225 -10.62 25.69 8.87
C SER A 225 -11.41 24.63 8.11
N ASP A 226 -10.94 23.39 8.11
CA ASP A 226 -11.47 22.29 7.30
C ASP A 226 -12.31 21.32 8.12
N ILE A 227 -12.32 21.46 9.45
CA ILE A 227 -13.15 20.65 10.34
C ILE A 227 -14.62 20.62 9.87
N PRO A 228 -15.27 21.75 9.50
CA PRO A 228 -16.65 21.72 9.02
C PRO A 228 -16.88 20.86 7.76
N LEU A 229 -15.85 20.66 6.93
CA LEU A 229 -15.97 19.82 5.72
C LEU A 229 -16.16 18.34 6.07
N THR A 230 -15.70 17.91 7.25
CA THR A 230 -15.82 16.54 7.74
C THR A 230 -17.17 16.24 8.42
N ALA A 231 -18.12 17.16 8.31
CA ALA A 231 -19.44 16.99 8.90
C ALA A 231 -20.13 15.73 8.38
N VAL A 232 -20.58 14.90 9.31
CA VAL A 232 -21.23 13.62 9.07
C VAL A 232 -22.56 13.55 9.79
N SER A 233 -23.57 13.05 9.09
CA SER A 233 -24.89 12.78 9.67
C SER A 233 -24.94 11.36 10.23
N THR A 234 -25.59 11.19 11.37
CA THR A 234 -25.95 9.89 11.94
C THR A 234 -27.38 9.51 11.55
N PRO A 235 -27.74 8.21 11.52
CA PRO A 235 -29.13 7.78 11.35
C PRO A 235 -30.09 8.27 12.43
N SER A 236 -29.58 8.60 13.61
CA SER A 236 -30.30 9.19 14.74
C SER A 236 -30.58 10.69 14.57
N GLY A 237 -30.14 11.31 13.46
CA GLY A 237 -30.44 12.69 13.12
C GLY A 237 -29.44 13.72 13.64
N MET A 238 -28.30 13.29 14.19
CA MET A 238 -27.25 14.20 14.65
C MET A 238 -26.30 14.57 13.50
N LEU A 239 -25.85 15.82 13.47
CA LEU A 239 -24.77 16.28 12.59
C LEU A 239 -23.52 16.54 13.45
N SER A 240 -22.40 15.94 13.10
CA SER A 240 -21.16 16.02 13.88
C SER A 240 -19.95 16.20 12.99
N GLU A 241 -18.97 16.99 13.42
CA GLU A 241 -17.71 17.24 12.71
C GLU A 241 -16.51 16.63 13.44
N ARG A 242 -15.47 16.28 12.70
CA ARG A 242 -14.30 15.53 13.18
C ARG A 242 -13.15 16.48 13.44
N LEU A 243 -12.58 16.44 14.64
CA LEU A 243 -11.38 17.21 14.99
C LEU A 243 -10.08 16.45 14.62
N VAL A 244 -10.21 15.13 14.39
CA VAL A 244 -9.14 14.24 13.93
C VAL A 244 -9.46 13.72 12.55
N MET A 245 -8.44 13.41 11.76
CA MET A 245 -8.57 12.94 10.39
C MET A 245 -9.37 11.63 10.33
N PRO A 246 -10.61 11.64 9.80
CA PRO A 246 -11.41 10.43 9.67
C PRO A 246 -10.93 9.55 8.51
N GLN A 247 -11.21 8.26 8.61
CA GLN A 247 -11.06 7.35 7.48
C GLN A 247 -12.05 7.70 6.36
N GLY A 248 -11.63 7.47 5.11
CA GLY A 248 -12.46 7.66 3.91
C GLY A 248 -12.23 8.98 3.17
N LEU A 249 -11.44 9.91 3.71
CA LEU A 249 -11.04 11.12 2.98
C LEU A 249 -9.98 10.80 1.92
N LYS A 250 -10.09 11.45 0.75
CA LYS A 250 -9.25 11.22 -0.43
C LYS A 250 -7.75 11.26 -0.16
N ASN A 251 -7.31 12.29 0.57
CA ASN A 251 -5.90 12.55 0.82
C ASN A 251 -5.42 11.99 2.17
N ALA A 252 -6.28 11.31 2.95
CA ALA A 252 -5.90 10.84 4.28
C ALA A 252 -4.69 9.89 4.28
N PRO A 253 -4.55 8.91 3.36
CA PRO A 253 -3.35 8.07 3.28
C PRO A 253 -2.08 8.88 2.99
N ALA A 254 -2.19 9.90 2.13
CA ALA A 254 -1.09 10.77 1.76
C ALA A 254 -0.61 11.63 2.94
N THR A 255 -1.55 12.22 3.69
CA THR A 255 -1.24 12.96 4.94
C THR A 255 -0.63 12.04 5.99
N PHE A 256 -1.19 10.84 6.17
CA PHE A 256 -0.66 9.88 7.14
C PHE A 256 0.79 9.50 6.82
N ASN A 257 1.07 9.12 5.56
CA ASN A 257 2.42 8.80 5.13
C ASN A 257 3.37 10.00 5.32
N ARG A 258 2.95 11.22 4.93
CA ARG A 258 3.73 12.44 5.14
C ARG A 258 4.10 12.64 6.61
N CYS A 259 3.13 12.43 7.51
CA CYS A 259 3.32 12.54 8.96
C CYS A 259 4.33 11.50 9.46
N VAL A 260 4.13 10.21 9.19
CA VAL A 260 5.02 9.14 9.67
C VAL A 260 6.43 9.29 9.11
N THR A 261 6.57 9.56 7.81
CA THR A 261 7.88 9.78 7.18
C THR A 261 8.60 11.00 7.78
N HIS A 262 7.87 12.08 8.08
CA HIS A 262 8.45 13.26 8.72
C HIS A 262 8.95 12.95 10.14
N LEU A 263 8.11 12.29 10.95
CA LEU A 263 8.41 12.00 12.36
C LEU A 263 9.52 10.97 12.55
N LEU A 264 9.63 10.00 11.64
CA LEU A 264 10.64 8.94 11.68
C LEU A 264 11.87 9.24 10.80
N ARG A 265 11.98 10.48 10.27
CA ARG A 265 13.02 10.84 9.30
C ARG A 265 14.45 10.63 9.80
N SER A 266 14.69 10.79 11.10
CA SER A 266 16.02 10.64 11.73
C SER A 266 16.45 9.18 11.91
N VAL A 267 15.51 8.23 11.81
CA VAL A 267 15.77 6.78 11.92
C VAL A 267 15.55 6.04 10.61
N ARG A 268 15.24 6.77 9.52
CA ARG A 268 14.88 6.19 8.22
C ARG A 268 15.92 5.23 7.63
N ASP A 269 17.19 5.39 8.01
CA ASP A 269 18.30 4.60 7.47
C ASP A 269 18.28 3.16 7.98
N PHE A 270 17.65 2.90 9.14
CA PHE A 270 17.48 1.57 9.70
C PHE A 270 16.02 1.20 10.00
N ALA A 271 15.11 2.16 9.87
CA ALA A 271 13.68 2.02 10.12
C ALA A 271 12.83 2.73 9.02
N PRO A 272 12.99 2.39 7.72
CA PRO A 272 12.15 2.95 6.67
C PRO A 272 10.66 2.65 6.93
N SER A 273 9.82 3.65 6.66
CA SER A 273 8.37 3.56 6.79
C SER A 273 7.67 3.58 5.43
N TYR A 274 6.54 2.89 5.36
CA TYR A 274 5.63 2.89 4.21
C TYR A 274 4.19 2.85 4.72
N PHE A 275 3.52 4.01 4.71
CA PHE A 275 2.21 4.17 5.36
C PHE A 275 2.21 3.65 6.81
N ASP A 276 1.41 2.63 7.11
CA ASP A 276 1.24 2.05 8.45
C ASP A 276 2.40 1.10 8.82
N ASP A 277 3.23 0.69 7.88
CA ASP A 277 4.29 -0.27 8.15
C ASP A 277 5.64 0.43 8.40
N VAL A 278 6.34 0.00 9.44
CA VAL A 278 7.72 0.44 9.75
C VAL A 278 8.61 -0.78 9.82
N PHE A 279 9.66 -0.81 9.00
CA PHE A 279 10.54 -1.96 8.88
C PHE A 279 11.89 -1.65 9.52
N ILE A 280 12.22 -2.31 10.63
CA ILE A 280 13.51 -2.16 11.29
C ILE A 280 14.45 -3.22 10.76
N HIS A 281 15.65 -2.84 10.38
CA HIS A 281 16.69 -3.75 9.97
C HIS A 281 18.02 -3.39 10.66
N SER A 282 18.81 -4.41 10.98
CA SER A 282 20.10 -4.25 11.65
C SER A 282 21.09 -5.29 11.16
N ARG A 283 22.38 -4.97 11.33
CA ARG A 283 23.51 -5.87 11.16
C ARG A 283 24.53 -5.60 12.27
N ALA A 284 25.49 -6.50 12.46
CA ALA A 284 26.64 -6.25 13.33
C ALA A 284 27.52 -5.13 12.75
N VAL A 285 27.85 -4.12 13.56
CA VAL A 285 28.70 -2.97 13.21
C VAL A 285 29.46 -2.53 14.47
N ASP A 286 30.67 -2.00 14.30
CA ASP A 286 31.48 -1.42 15.39
C ASP A 286 31.70 -2.34 16.61
N GLY A 287 31.89 -3.64 16.35
CA GLY A 287 32.11 -4.65 17.39
C GLY A 287 30.85 -5.06 18.17
N LYS A 288 29.68 -4.49 17.87
CA LYS A 288 28.39 -4.89 18.44
C LYS A 288 27.79 -6.03 17.62
N SER A 289 27.20 -7.00 18.31
CA SER A 289 26.41 -8.05 17.69
C SER A 289 25.15 -7.49 17.00
N GLU A 290 24.59 -8.25 16.06
CA GLU A 290 23.33 -7.89 15.39
C GLU A 290 22.17 -7.67 16.39
N VAL A 291 22.14 -8.44 17.48
CA VAL A 291 21.11 -8.34 18.52
C VAL A 291 21.27 -7.05 19.33
N GLU A 292 22.49 -6.66 19.68
CA GLU A 292 22.76 -5.41 20.39
C GLU A 292 22.42 -4.19 19.53
N MET A 293 22.82 -4.22 18.26
CA MET A 293 22.46 -3.18 17.30
C MET A 293 20.94 -3.08 17.12
N HIS A 294 20.25 -4.21 17.03
CA HIS A 294 18.80 -4.22 16.87
C HIS A 294 18.07 -3.69 18.12
N LYS A 295 18.56 -3.99 19.32
CA LYS A 295 18.07 -3.37 20.57
C LYS A 295 18.23 -1.86 20.55
N GLU A 296 19.38 -1.35 20.10
CA GLU A 296 19.63 0.09 19.98
C GLU A 296 18.67 0.76 18.97
N HIS A 297 18.48 0.14 17.80
CA HIS A 297 17.54 0.62 16.78
C HIS A 297 16.10 0.66 17.31
N LEU A 298 15.65 -0.40 18.00
CA LEU A 298 14.34 -0.44 18.64
C LEU A 298 14.17 0.68 19.68
N ARG A 299 15.16 0.92 20.55
CA ARG A 299 15.10 2.02 21.53
C ARG A 299 15.00 3.39 20.86
N LYS A 300 15.83 3.67 19.85
CA LYS A 300 15.78 4.94 19.10
C LYS A 300 14.42 5.16 18.45
N LEU A 301 13.89 4.13 17.77
CA LEU A 301 12.59 4.20 17.12
C LEU A 301 11.46 4.38 18.16
N PHE A 302 11.42 3.56 19.20
CA PHE A 302 10.36 3.64 20.20
C PHE A 302 10.40 4.92 21.03
N ALA A 303 11.58 5.50 21.28
CA ALA A 303 11.68 6.81 21.90
C ALA A 303 11.02 7.90 21.04
N LEU A 304 11.21 7.86 19.71
CA LEU A 304 10.51 8.77 18.79
C LEU A 304 9.00 8.50 18.77
N MET A 305 8.60 7.23 18.70
CA MET A 305 7.18 6.87 18.75
C MET A 305 6.52 7.35 20.04
N ARG A 306 7.16 7.17 21.20
CA ARG A 306 6.70 7.66 22.50
C ARG A 306 6.58 9.18 22.51
N LYS A 307 7.64 9.88 22.10
CA LYS A 307 7.65 11.36 22.01
C LYS A 307 6.49 11.87 21.15
N HIS A 308 6.22 11.20 20.03
CA HIS A 308 5.20 11.61 19.10
C HIS A 308 3.84 10.94 19.34
N LYS A 309 3.65 10.17 20.41
CA LYS A 309 2.40 9.41 20.66
C LYS A 309 1.95 8.61 19.43
N LEU A 310 2.88 7.92 18.78
CA LEU A 310 2.62 6.94 17.73
C LEU A 310 2.58 5.54 18.36
N TYR A 311 1.55 4.79 18.01
CA TYR A 311 1.28 3.48 18.62
C TYR A 311 1.30 2.38 17.57
N ALA A 312 1.88 1.23 17.91
CA ALA A 312 1.88 0.04 17.07
C ALA A 312 0.99 -1.05 17.66
N LYS A 313 0.37 -1.85 16.79
CA LYS A 313 -0.47 -2.98 17.20
C LYS A 313 0.42 -4.20 17.45
N LEU A 314 0.70 -4.49 18.72
CA LEU A 314 1.58 -5.58 19.15
C LEU A 314 1.31 -6.90 18.39
N LYS A 315 0.04 -7.33 18.35
CA LYS A 315 -0.40 -8.56 17.67
C LYS A 315 0.00 -8.67 16.20
N LYS A 316 0.24 -7.56 15.52
CA LYS A 316 0.64 -7.54 14.11
C LYS A 316 2.15 -7.35 13.91
N CYS A 317 2.89 -7.01 14.96
CA CYS A 317 4.31 -6.73 14.87
C CYS A 317 5.12 -8.02 14.77
N ILE A 318 6.30 -7.94 14.19
CA ILE A 318 7.31 -9.02 14.17
C ILE A 318 8.57 -8.45 14.78
N PHE A 319 9.21 -9.18 15.68
CA PHE A 319 10.41 -8.74 16.38
C PHE A 319 11.57 -9.70 16.18
N GLY A 320 12.68 -9.19 15.64
CA GLY A 320 13.95 -9.91 15.60
C GLY A 320 13.97 -11.18 14.76
N ALA A 321 13.24 -11.19 13.64
CA ALA A 321 13.18 -12.31 12.72
C ALA A 321 14.34 -12.27 11.71
N SER A 322 14.67 -13.44 11.14
CA SER A 322 15.64 -13.57 10.05
C SER A 322 15.08 -13.14 8.68
N GLU A 323 13.76 -13.18 8.52
CA GLU A 323 13.03 -12.67 7.37
C GLU A 323 11.73 -11.99 7.81
N ILE A 324 11.29 -10.96 7.08
CA ILE A 324 10.02 -10.26 7.31
C ILE A 324 9.26 -10.00 6.00
N PRO A 325 7.91 -9.94 6.03
CA PRO A 325 7.12 -9.47 4.91
C PRO A 325 7.30 -7.96 4.74
N VAL A 326 7.74 -7.55 3.55
CA VAL A 326 7.92 -6.15 3.16
C VAL A 326 7.23 -5.95 1.82
N LEU A 327 6.15 -5.16 1.82
CA LEU A 327 5.44 -4.73 0.60
C LEU A 327 5.23 -5.86 -0.42
N GLY A 328 4.78 -7.02 0.05
CA GLY A 328 4.44 -8.16 -0.81
C GLY A 328 5.60 -9.06 -1.23
N CYS A 329 6.80 -8.87 -0.67
CA CYS A 329 7.95 -9.75 -0.77
C CYS A 329 8.37 -10.21 0.64
N LEU A 330 9.18 -11.26 0.73
CA LEU A 330 9.92 -11.59 1.94
C LEU A 330 11.35 -11.09 1.80
N VAL A 331 11.79 -10.30 2.77
CA VAL A 331 13.15 -9.76 2.85
C VAL A 331 13.85 -10.42 4.02
N GLY A 332 15.04 -10.95 3.80
CA GLY A 332 15.84 -11.61 4.82
C GLY A 332 17.33 -11.53 4.55
N LYS A 333 18.11 -12.17 5.42
CA LYS A 333 19.59 -12.16 5.34
C LYS A 333 20.16 -12.68 4.01
N ASN A 334 19.42 -13.59 3.35
CA ASN A 334 19.85 -14.22 2.10
C ASN A 334 19.39 -13.44 0.86
N GLY A 335 18.61 -12.38 1.04
CA GLY A 335 18.03 -11.59 -0.04
C GLY A 335 16.51 -11.50 0.01
N VAL A 336 15.91 -11.35 -1.16
CA VAL A 336 14.50 -11.05 -1.36
C VAL A 336 13.87 -12.14 -2.20
N ARG A 337 12.74 -12.67 -1.76
CA ARG A 337 11.96 -13.69 -2.48
C ARG A 337 10.48 -13.34 -2.53
N PRO A 338 9.73 -13.86 -3.51
CA PRO A 338 8.28 -13.65 -3.55
C PRO A 338 7.61 -14.27 -2.33
N ASP A 339 6.51 -13.65 -1.89
CA ASP A 339 5.67 -14.19 -0.81
C ASP A 339 5.12 -15.58 -1.21
N PRO A 340 5.39 -16.66 -0.45
CA PRO A 340 4.94 -18.01 -0.79
C PRO A 340 3.43 -18.14 -0.94
N GLY A 341 2.66 -17.37 -0.16
CA GLY A 341 1.21 -17.33 -0.28
C GLY A 341 0.77 -16.77 -1.63
N LYS A 342 1.44 -15.71 -2.13
CA LYS A 342 1.19 -15.18 -3.48
C LYS A 342 1.60 -16.16 -4.57
N VAL A 343 2.75 -16.82 -4.41
CA VAL A 343 3.21 -17.85 -5.35
C VAL A 343 2.19 -18.99 -5.41
N ARG A 344 1.69 -19.45 -4.26
CA ARG A 344 0.67 -20.49 -4.21
C ARG A 344 -0.60 -20.09 -4.95
N VAL A 345 -1.12 -18.88 -4.71
CA VAL A 345 -2.31 -18.37 -5.41
C VAL A 345 -2.11 -18.37 -6.93
N ILE A 346 -0.94 -17.98 -7.42
CA ILE A 346 -0.62 -18.01 -8.86
C ILE A 346 -0.51 -19.44 -9.37
N ASN A 347 0.07 -20.35 -8.60
CA ASN A 347 0.22 -21.77 -8.95
C ASN A 347 -1.11 -22.52 -8.97
N GLU A 348 -2.03 -22.18 -8.09
CA GLU A 348 -3.38 -22.76 -8.04
C GLU A 348 -4.35 -22.05 -8.99
N TRP A 349 -3.91 -20.97 -9.66
CA TRP A 349 -4.77 -20.20 -10.55
C TRP A 349 -5.29 -21.08 -11.69
N PRO A 350 -6.63 -21.11 -11.91
CA PRO A 350 -7.24 -21.90 -12.97
C PRO A 350 -6.90 -21.32 -14.34
N THR A 351 -6.90 -22.17 -15.37
CA THR A 351 -6.71 -21.70 -16.75
C THR A 351 -7.77 -20.65 -17.09
N PRO A 352 -7.38 -19.42 -17.47
CA PRO A 352 -8.32 -18.38 -17.83
C PRO A 352 -9.25 -18.84 -18.95
N SER A 353 -10.55 -18.58 -18.80
CA SER A 353 -11.60 -18.91 -19.77
C SER A 353 -12.01 -17.70 -20.61
N ASN A 354 -11.60 -16.49 -20.23
CA ASN A 354 -11.92 -15.25 -20.91
C ASN A 354 -10.87 -14.15 -20.67
N VAL A 355 -10.99 -13.06 -21.44
CA VAL A 355 -10.06 -11.91 -21.39
C VAL A 355 -10.00 -11.26 -20.01
N LYS A 356 -11.11 -11.24 -19.25
CA LYS A 356 -11.13 -10.64 -17.90
C LYS A 356 -10.28 -11.45 -16.94
N GLU A 357 -10.45 -12.76 -16.90
CA GLU A 357 -9.66 -13.68 -16.07
C GLU A 357 -8.17 -13.64 -16.45
N LEU A 358 -7.86 -13.57 -17.75
CA LEU A 358 -6.47 -13.46 -18.21
C LEU A 358 -5.81 -12.15 -17.74
N ARG A 359 -6.56 -11.03 -17.77
CA ARG A 359 -6.06 -9.75 -17.23
C ARG A 359 -5.80 -9.83 -15.74
N GLN A 360 -6.69 -10.46 -14.98
CA GLN A 360 -6.51 -10.66 -13.54
C GLN A 360 -5.24 -11.48 -13.25
N PHE A 361 -5.05 -12.60 -13.95
CA PHE A 361 -3.84 -13.41 -13.83
C PHE A 361 -2.58 -12.62 -14.17
N LEU A 362 -2.54 -11.95 -15.33
CA LEU A 362 -1.37 -11.19 -15.76
C LEU A 362 -1.08 -9.99 -14.85
N GLY A 363 -2.10 -9.34 -14.29
CA GLY A 363 -1.94 -8.28 -13.32
C GLY A 363 -1.19 -8.76 -12.07
N LEU A 364 -1.57 -9.92 -11.52
CA LEU A 364 -0.90 -10.52 -10.37
C LEU A 364 0.50 -11.05 -10.72
N ALA A 365 0.64 -11.75 -11.85
CA ALA A 365 1.93 -12.29 -12.28
C ALA A 365 2.96 -11.18 -12.60
N THR A 366 2.50 -10.05 -13.16
CA THR A 366 3.35 -8.88 -13.44
C THR A 366 3.96 -8.31 -12.16
N TYR A 367 3.26 -8.39 -11.03
CA TYR A 367 3.79 -7.92 -9.76
C TYR A 367 5.04 -8.68 -9.29
N LEU A 368 5.16 -9.95 -9.69
CA LEU A 368 6.28 -10.85 -9.37
C LEU A 368 7.19 -11.13 -10.58
N CYS A 369 7.02 -10.43 -11.71
CA CYS A 369 7.74 -10.74 -12.95
C CYS A 369 9.26 -10.65 -12.81
N LYS A 370 9.77 -9.83 -11.88
CA LYS A 370 11.22 -9.69 -11.61
C LYS A 370 11.90 -10.99 -11.19
N TYR A 371 11.14 -11.96 -10.69
CA TYR A 371 11.64 -13.28 -10.29
C TYR A 371 11.62 -14.31 -11.43
N VAL A 372 11.00 -13.98 -12.57
CA VAL A 372 10.85 -14.89 -13.71
C VAL A 372 11.77 -14.43 -14.84
N SER A 373 12.73 -15.29 -15.20
CA SER A 373 13.61 -15.05 -16.35
C SER A 373 12.82 -14.89 -17.64
N ASN A 374 13.16 -13.88 -18.45
CA ASN A 374 12.51 -13.59 -19.74
C ASN A 374 10.97 -13.56 -19.66
N TYR A 375 10.41 -12.96 -18.60
CA TYR A 375 8.95 -12.89 -18.40
C TYR A 375 8.22 -12.34 -19.63
N ALA A 376 8.69 -11.22 -20.19
CA ALA A 376 8.09 -10.57 -21.35
C ALA A 376 8.03 -11.49 -22.59
N GLY A 377 9.08 -12.30 -22.81
CA GLY A 377 9.08 -13.30 -23.88
C GLY A 377 8.08 -14.42 -23.61
N LYS A 378 8.05 -14.94 -22.37
CA LYS A 378 7.15 -16.03 -21.94
C LYS A 378 5.67 -15.65 -22.07
N ILE A 379 5.28 -14.43 -21.67
CA ILE A 379 3.87 -14.00 -21.75
C ILE A 379 3.42 -13.54 -23.14
N ARG A 380 4.29 -13.58 -24.15
CA ARG A 380 3.96 -13.07 -25.49
C ARG A 380 2.69 -13.73 -26.07
N PRO A 381 2.50 -15.07 -26.03
CA PRO A 381 1.26 -15.70 -26.52
C PRO A 381 0.02 -15.22 -25.76
N LEU A 382 0.12 -15.09 -24.43
CA LEU A 382 -0.96 -14.58 -23.58
C LEU A 382 -1.31 -13.12 -23.88
N SER A 383 -0.31 -12.27 -24.10
CA SER A 383 -0.52 -10.85 -24.41
C SER A 383 -1.25 -10.64 -25.75
N GLN A 384 -1.15 -11.60 -26.69
CA GLN A 384 -1.86 -11.52 -27.98
C GLN A 384 -3.37 -11.65 -27.80
N LEU A 385 -3.83 -12.44 -26.83
CA LEU A 385 -5.25 -12.59 -26.49
C LEU A 385 -5.87 -11.32 -25.88
N LEU A 386 -5.06 -10.35 -25.45
CA LEU A 386 -5.55 -9.09 -24.88
C LEU A 386 -5.82 -8.00 -25.91
N LYS A 387 -5.45 -8.21 -27.18
CA LYS A 387 -5.63 -7.22 -28.26
C LYS A 387 -7.12 -7.04 -28.58
N LYS A 388 -7.53 -5.80 -28.85
CA LYS A 388 -8.95 -5.39 -29.02
C LYS A 388 -9.72 -6.19 -30.10
N ALA A 389 -9.03 -6.71 -31.11
CA ALA A 389 -9.61 -7.48 -32.21
C ALA A 389 -9.24 -8.97 -32.20
N ALA A 390 -8.59 -9.48 -31.13
CA ALA A 390 -8.22 -10.88 -31.05
C ALA A 390 -9.45 -11.73 -30.72
N ALA A 391 -9.66 -12.81 -31.48
CA ALA A 391 -10.58 -13.86 -31.08
C ALA A 391 -10.03 -14.57 -29.84
N TRP A 392 -10.91 -14.90 -28.90
CA TRP A 392 -10.53 -15.69 -27.74
C TRP A 392 -10.34 -17.16 -28.15
N VAL A 393 -9.09 -17.55 -28.38
CA VAL A 393 -8.70 -18.92 -28.69
C VAL A 393 -7.53 -19.30 -27.82
N TRP A 394 -7.77 -20.14 -26.81
CA TRP A 394 -6.72 -20.64 -25.94
C TRP A 394 -5.93 -21.75 -26.64
N THR A 395 -4.77 -21.42 -27.19
CA THR A 395 -3.92 -22.37 -27.94
C THR A 395 -2.99 -23.15 -27.00
N ALA A 396 -2.35 -24.20 -27.52
CA ALA A 396 -1.29 -24.92 -26.82
C ALA A 396 -0.14 -23.98 -26.39
N ASP A 397 0.23 -23.02 -27.24
CA ASP A 397 1.24 -21.99 -26.91
C ASP A 397 0.81 -21.10 -25.74
N CYS A 398 -0.50 -20.79 -25.63
CA CYS A 398 -1.04 -20.05 -24.51
C CYS A 398 -0.96 -20.87 -23.21
N GLN A 399 -1.30 -22.15 -23.27
CA GLN A 399 -1.18 -23.06 -22.13
C GLN A 399 0.27 -23.20 -21.67
N GLN A 400 1.19 -23.42 -22.62
CA GLN A 400 2.63 -23.52 -22.32
C GLN A 400 3.18 -22.22 -21.71
N ALA A 401 2.78 -21.06 -22.24
CA ALA A 401 3.16 -19.77 -21.68
C ALA A 401 2.62 -19.56 -20.25
N PHE A 402 1.37 -19.96 -20.00
CA PHE A 402 0.74 -19.89 -18.69
C PHE A 402 1.48 -20.76 -17.66
N ASP A 403 1.75 -22.02 -18.00
CA ASP A 403 2.45 -22.96 -17.13
C ASP A 403 3.92 -22.55 -16.90
N ALA A 404 4.59 -22.02 -17.93
CA ALA A 404 5.97 -21.52 -17.80
C ALA A 404 6.09 -20.33 -16.84
N VAL A 405 5.08 -19.45 -16.77
CA VAL A 405 5.04 -18.36 -15.79
C VAL A 405 4.87 -18.90 -14.37
N LYS A 406 3.96 -19.85 -14.18
CA LYS A 406 3.71 -20.50 -12.88
C LYS A 406 4.94 -21.24 -12.37
N GLN A 407 5.55 -22.05 -13.23
CA GLN A 407 6.80 -22.76 -12.92
C GLN A 407 7.93 -21.78 -12.58
N GLY A 408 8.14 -20.73 -13.37
CA GLY A 408 9.19 -19.74 -13.12
C GLY A 408 9.04 -19.00 -11.79
N LEU A 409 7.82 -18.83 -11.28
CA LEU A 409 7.58 -18.25 -9.95
C LEU A 409 7.77 -19.26 -8.81
N THR A 410 7.57 -20.54 -9.09
CA THR A 410 7.81 -21.63 -8.14
C THR A 410 9.30 -21.86 -7.92
N GLU A 411 10.06 -21.84 -9.01
CA GLU A 411 11.51 -22.03 -9.04
C GLU A 411 12.27 -20.70 -8.86
N ALA A 412 11.56 -19.64 -8.45
CA ALA A 412 12.11 -18.29 -8.33
C ALA A 412 13.33 -18.29 -7.39
N PRO A 413 14.49 -17.80 -7.86
CA PRO A 413 15.66 -17.67 -7.00
C PRO A 413 15.44 -16.59 -5.95
N ILE A 414 16.16 -16.71 -4.83
CA ILE A 414 16.31 -15.61 -3.89
C ILE A 414 17.20 -14.56 -4.56
N LEU A 415 16.68 -13.35 -4.76
CA LEU A 415 17.43 -12.25 -5.36
C LEU A 415 18.23 -11.56 -4.26
N ALA A 416 19.54 -11.40 -4.46
CA ALA A 416 20.35 -10.58 -3.55
C ALA A 416 19.85 -9.14 -3.53
N VAL A 417 19.86 -8.50 -2.36
CA VAL A 417 19.64 -7.05 -2.25
C VAL A 417 20.87 -6.34 -2.82
N ALA A 418 20.67 -5.25 -3.56
CA ALA A 418 21.76 -4.52 -4.20
C ALA A 418 22.78 -4.00 -3.18
N ASP A 419 24.02 -4.50 -3.25
CA ASP A 419 25.15 -3.99 -2.48
C ASP A 419 25.82 -2.87 -3.28
N GLN A 420 25.61 -1.62 -2.85
CA GLN A 420 26.09 -0.42 -3.55
C GLN A 420 27.62 -0.27 -3.49
N ASP A 421 28.29 -1.02 -2.60
CA ASP A 421 29.75 -1.01 -2.48
C ASP A 421 30.43 -1.99 -3.46
N ARG A 422 29.64 -2.71 -4.28
CA ARG A 422 30.13 -3.67 -5.28
C ARG A 422 29.82 -3.22 -6.71
N PRO A 423 30.66 -3.59 -7.70
CA PRO A 423 30.35 -3.34 -9.09
C PRO A 423 29.15 -4.17 -9.55
N PHE A 424 28.27 -3.57 -10.35
CA PHE A 424 27.15 -4.25 -10.99
C PHE A 424 27.54 -4.70 -12.40
N LEU A 425 27.20 -5.94 -12.75
CA LEU A 425 27.33 -6.48 -14.11
C LEU A 425 25.93 -6.64 -14.71
N VAL A 426 25.75 -6.18 -15.94
CA VAL A 426 24.47 -6.26 -16.66
C VAL A 426 24.69 -7.03 -17.96
N ASP A 427 24.18 -8.26 -17.99
CA ASP A 427 24.19 -9.09 -19.19
C ASP A 427 22.89 -8.88 -19.99
N VAL A 428 23.03 -8.31 -21.19
CA VAL A 428 21.89 -8.07 -22.09
C VAL A 428 21.96 -9.05 -23.26
N ILE A 429 20.99 -9.96 -23.33
CA ILE A 429 20.83 -10.89 -24.44
C ILE A 429 19.64 -10.43 -25.30
N ALA A 430 19.92 -10.00 -26.54
CA ALA A 430 18.89 -9.63 -27.51
C ALA A 430 18.81 -10.67 -28.63
N TRP A 431 17.63 -11.26 -28.86
CA TRP A 431 17.39 -12.15 -29.99
C TRP A 431 16.69 -11.38 -31.12
N SER A 432 17.35 -11.24 -32.28
CA SER A 432 16.67 -10.81 -33.50
C SER A 432 16.16 -12.03 -34.26
N ILE A 433 14.85 -12.10 -34.52
CA ILE A 433 14.33 -13.03 -35.53
C ILE A 433 14.72 -12.45 -36.89
N ILE A 434 15.81 -12.95 -37.47
CA ILE A 434 16.12 -12.72 -38.89
C ILE A 434 15.19 -13.64 -39.67
N SER A 435 14.05 -13.13 -40.13
CA SER A 435 13.34 -13.78 -41.23
C SER A 435 14.22 -13.62 -42.47
N ARG A 436 14.94 -14.68 -42.87
CA ARG A 436 15.44 -14.78 -44.24
C ARG A 436 14.21 -14.81 -45.14
N VAL A 437 13.96 -13.70 -45.83
CA VAL A 437 13.13 -13.69 -47.01
C VAL A 437 13.97 -14.39 -48.08
N SER A 438 13.55 -15.60 -48.46
CA SER A 438 13.94 -16.25 -49.71
C SER A 438 12.74 -16.24 -50.63
#